data_AF-A0AAW2UFE0-F1
#
_entry.id   AF-A0AAW2UFE0-F1
#
_cell.length_a   1.000
_cell.length_b   1.000
_cell.length_c   1.000
_cell.angle_alpha   90.00
_cell.angle_beta   90.00
_cell.angle_gamma   90.00
#
_symmetry.space_group_name_H-M   'P 1'
#
loop_
_entity.id
_entity.type
_entity.pdbx_description
1 polymer ?
#
loop_
_entity_poly.entity_id
_entity_poly.type
_entity_poly.pdbx_seq_one_letter_code
_entity_poly.pdbx_strand_id
1 'polypeptide(L)' 'GYFQSLLYCIEGLLASLNVKDLVLPAADEVESMWRNRFGFEKLDQNRFVNAYILLYVHFRGSLPQQLVFNGFH' A
#
# COMPACT_ATOMS: atom_id res chain seq x y z
N GLY A 1 13.12 -0.53 -10.39
CA GLY A 1 14.23 -0.15 -9.49
C GLY A 1 14.20 -0.95 -8.19
N TYR A 2 15.23 -0.90 -7.33
CA TYR A 2 15.31 -1.74 -6.11
C TYR A 2 14.05 -1.73 -5.23
N PHE A 3 13.44 -0.56 -5.02
CA PHE A 3 12.20 -0.43 -4.24
C PHE A 3 11.02 -1.18 -4.88
N GLN A 4 10.92 -1.16 -6.21
CA GLN A 4 9.89 -1.87 -6.96
C GLN A 4 10.06 -3.39 -6.85
N SER A 5 11.30 -3.88 -6.96
CA SER A 5 11.60 -5.30 -6.77
C SER A 5 11.29 -5.76 -5.35
N LEU A 6 11.64 -4.95 -4.35
CA LEU A 6 11.30 -5.22 -2.95
C LEU A 6 9.79 -5.29 -2.73
N LEU A 7 9.06 -4.29 -3.23
CA LEU A 7 7.61 -4.28 -3.07
C LEU A 7 6.96 -5.47 -3.77
N TYR A 8 7.39 -5.78 -4.99
CA TYR A 8 6.90 -6.96 -5.71
C TYR A 8 7.13 -8.26 -4.92
N CYS A 9 8.28 -8.41 -4.27
CA CYS A 9 8.53 -9.55 -3.38
C CYS A 9 7.58 -9.57 -2.17
N ILE A 10 7.30 -8.41 -1.57
CA ILE A 10 6.36 -8.29 -0.44
C ILE A 10 4.94 -8.64 -0.89
N GLU A 11 4.49 -8.16 -2.05
CA GLU A 11 3.17 -8.50 -2.60
C GLU A 11 3.04 -10.00 -2.85
N GLY A 12 4.07 -10.63 -3.44
CA GLY A 12 4.11 -12.07 -3.66
C GLY A 12 4.02 -12.86 -2.35
N LEU A 13 4.72 -12.41 -1.31
CA LEU A 13 4.65 -13.01 0.03
C LEU A 13 3.23 -12.87 0.62
N LEU A 14 2.65 -11.67 0.60
CA LEU A 14 1.30 -11.42 1.12
C LEU A 14 0.23 -12.23 0.37
N ALA A 15 0.36 -12.35 -0.94
CA ALA A 15 -0.50 -13.19 -1.77
C ALA A 15 -0.37 -14.68 -1.39
N SER A 16 0.85 -15.18 -1.13
CA SER A 16 1.08 -16.56 -0.68
C SER A 16 0.43 -16.86 0.67
N LEU A 17 0.25 -15.84 1.50
CA LEU A 17 -0.42 -15.91 2.81
C LEU A 17 -1.93 -15.65 2.73
N ASN A 18 -2.47 -15.45 1.52
CA ASN A 18 -3.87 -15.14 1.26
C ASN A 18 -4.37 -13.89 2.03
N VAL A 19 -3.47 -12.92 2.25
CA VAL A 19 -3.80 -11.63 2.85
C VAL A 19 -4.69 -10.86 1.89
N LYS A 20 -5.84 -10.38 2.39
CA LYS A 20 -6.83 -9.64 1.61
C LYS A 20 -6.72 -8.14 1.76
N ASP A 21 -6.33 -7.68 2.94
CA ASP A 21 -6.25 -6.26 3.26
C ASP A 21 -4.95 -6.00 4.01
N LEU A 22 -4.21 -4.97 3.59
CA LEU A 22 -3.01 -4.50 4.27
C LEU A 22 -3.27 -3.10 4.80
N VAL A 23 -3.09 -2.93 6.10
CA VAL A 23 -3.20 -1.64 6.78
C VAL A 23 -1.81 -1.23 7.25
N LEU A 24 -1.39 -0.01 6.91
CA LEU A 24 -0.08 0.54 7.24
C LEU A 24 -0.23 1.90 7.93
N PRO A 25 0.58 2.21 8.96
CA PRO A 25 0.80 3.59 9.37
C PRO A 25 1.72 4.29 8.36
N ALA A 26 1.25 5.43 7.86
CA ALA A 26 2.00 6.33 7.01
C ALA A 26 2.26 7.65 7.75
N ALA A 27 3.47 8.19 7.54
CA ALA A 27 3.74 9.59 7.88
C ALA A 27 3.03 10.51 6.87
N ASP A 28 2.61 11.69 7.33
CA ASP A 28 1.87 12.66 6.53
C ASP A 28 2.59 13.00 5.21
N GLU A 29 3.91 13.12 5.28
CA GLU A 29 4.77 13.49 4.15
C GLU A 29 4.72 12.50 2.98
N VAL A 30 4.44 11.22 3.26
CA VAL A 30 4.44 10.15 2.26
C VAL A 30 3.03 9.65 1.91
N GLU A 31 1.99 10.13 2.60
CA GLU A 31 0.59 9.70 2.39
C GLU A 31 0.20 9.76 0.91
N SER A 32 0.46 10.91 0.28
CA SER A 32 0.14 11.14 -1.14
C SER A 32 0.85 10.18 -2.07
N MET A 33 2.08 9.76 -1.75
CA MET A 33 2.83 8.79 -2.53
C MET A 33 2.15 7.41 -2.49
N TRP A 34 1.82 6.93 -1.28
CA TRP A 34 1.13 5.65 -1.06
C TRP A 34 -0.23 5.61 -1.75
N ARG A 35 -1.00 6.70 -1.68
CA ARG A 35 -2.31 6.79 -2.33
C ARG A 35 -2.21 6.84 -3.86
N ASN A 36 -1.36 7.72 -4.38
CA ASN A 36 -1.30 7.98 -5.81
C ASN A 36 -0.57 6.89 -6.60
N ARG A 37 0.39 6.19 -5.97
CA ARG A 37 1.24 5.20 -6.67
C ARG A 37 0.92 3.77 -6.31
N PHE A 38 0.44 3.52 -5.09
CA PHE A 38 0.27 2.18 -4.54
C PHE A 38 -1.20 1.86 -4.25
N GLY A 39 -2.15 2.71 -4.68
CA GLY A 39 -3.59 2.43 -4.59
C GLY A 39 -4.12 2.35 -3.16
N PHE A 40 -3.35 2.83 -2.17
CA PHE A 40 -3.83 2.89 -0.81
C PHE A 40 -4.92 3.95 -0.66
N GLU A 41 -5.85 3.69 0.24
CA GLU A 41 -6.89 4.60 0.63
C GLU A 41 -6.70 4.99 2.09
N LYS A 42 -7.08 6.22 2.43
CA LYS A 42 -7.02 6.68 3.82
C LYS A 42 -8.13 5.99 4.60
N LEU A 43 -7.77 5.31 5.68
CA LEU A 43 -8.75 4.81 6.64
C LEU A 43 -9.31 6.01 7.40
N ASP A 44 -10.63 6.14 7.41
CA ASP A 44 -11.30 7.21 8.15
C ASP A 44 -11.26 6.88 9.65
N GLN A 45 -10.32 7.49 10.36
CA GLN A 45 -10.01 7.14 11.74
C GLN A 45 -10.40 8.24 12.69
N ASN A 46 -11.68 8.26 13.02
CA ASN A 46 -12.21 9.09 14.10
C ASN A 46 -11.80 8.57 15.50
N ARG A 47 -10.89 7.59 15.62
CA ARG A 47 -10.61 6.89 16.89
C ARG A 47 -9.20 6.32 17.12
N PHE A 48 -8.28 6.42 16.18
CA PHE A 48 -6.92 5.90 16.37
C PHE A 48 -5.92 7.06 16.45
N VAL A 49 -4.98 6.91 17.38
CA VAL A 49 -3.96 7.85 17.86
C VAL A 49 -3.52 8.86 16.79
N ASN A 50 -3.75 10.16 17.04
CA ASN A 50 -3.54 11.33 16.16
C ASN A 50 -2.11 11.53 15.59
N ALA A 51 -1.20 10.58 15.76
CA ALA A 51 0.20 10.71 15.35
C ALA A 51 0.50 10.11 13.96
N TYR A 52 -0.36 9.23 13.42
CA TYR A 52 -0.11 8.55 12.15
C TYR A 52 -1.38 8.40 11.32
N ILE A 53 -1.27 8.60 10.01
CA ILE A 53 -2.35 8.33 9.07
C ILE A 53 -2.34 6.85 8.73
N LEU A 54 -3.44 6.15 8.98
CA LEU A 54 -3.55 4.78 8.53
C LEU A 54 -4.06 4.72 7.09
N LEU A 55 -3.34 3.95 6.29
CA LEU A 55 -3.63 3.67 4.90
C LEU A 55 -3.98 2.20 4.75
N TYR A 56 -4.96 1.88 3.92
CA TYR A 56 -5.30 0.50 3.59
C TYR A 56 -5.30 0.26 2.09
N VAL A 57 -4.96 -0.96 1.68
CA VAL A 57 -5.13 -1.42 0.31
C VAL A 57 -5.70 -2.83 0.29
N HIS A 58 -6.61 -3.07 -0.66
CA HIS A 58 -7.23 -4.36 -0.86
C HIS A 58 -6.44 -5.17 -1.91
N PHE A 59 -5.94 -6.34 -1.50
CA PHE A 59 -5.25 -7.28 -2.36
C PHE A 59 -6.26 -8.20 -3.06
N ARG A 60 -6.60 -7.89 -4.32
CA ARG A 60 -7.29 -8.84 -5.20
C ARG A 60 -6.29 -9.86 -5.68
N GLY A 61 -6.20 -10.96 -4.93
CA GLY A 61 -5.29 -12.06 -5.21
C GLY A 61 -5.25 -12.43 -6.69
N SER A 62 -4.00 -12.55 -7.18
CA SER A 62 -3.52 -13.23 -8.39
C SER A 62 -2.83 -12.40 -9.47
N LEU A 63 -2.76 -11.06 -9.40
CA LEU A 63 -1.89 -10.30 -10.32
C LEU A 63 -1.21 -9.12 -9.60
N PRO A 64 0.13 -9.16 -9.38
CA PRO A 64 0.91 -8.04 -8.82
C PRO A 64 1.02 -6.81 -9.74
N GLN A 65 0.10 -6.66 -10.71
CA GLN A 65 0.21 -5.67 -11.79
C GLN A 65 -0.87 -4.58 -11.76
N GLN A 66 -1.74 -4.53 -10.75
CA GLN A 66 -2.71 -3.43 -10.63
C GLN A 66 -2.21 -2.22 -9.85
N LEU A 67 -1.06 -2.30 -9.18
CA LEU A 67 -0.31 -1.10 -8.79
C LEU A 67 0.45 -0.59 -10.00
N VAL A 68 -0.28 0.03 -10.93
CA VAL A 68 0.33 0.75 -12.05
C VAL A 68 1.06 1.94 -11.45
N PHE A 69 2.36 1.76 -11.20
CA PHE A 69 3.31 2.79 -10.78
C PHE A 69 3.47 3.86 -11.87
N ASN A 70 2.48 4.72 -12.03
CA ASN A 70 2.47 5.83 -12.98
C ASN A 70 3.41 6.97 -12.54
N GLY A 71 4.71 6.74 -12.34
CA GLY A 71 5.57 7.87 -11.99
C GLY A 71 7.08 7.67 -11.94
N PHE A 72 7.64 6.70 -12.65
CA PHE A 72 9.05 6.78 -13.03
C PHE A 72 9.13 6.60 -14.53
N HIS A 73 9.16 7.74 -15.22
CA HIS A 73 9.67 7.81 -16.58
C HIS A 73 11.20 7.88 -16.53
#